data_AF-C7P5T3-F1
#
_entry.id   AF-C7P5T3-F1
#
_cell.length_a   1.000
_cell.length_b   1.000
_cell.length_c   1.000
_cell.angle_alpha   90.00
_cell.angle_beta   90.00
_cell.angle_gamma   90.00
#
_symmetry.space_group_name_H-M   'P 1'
#
loop_
_entity.id
_entity.type
_entity.pdbx_description
1 polymer ?
#
loop_
_entity_poly.entity_id
_entity_poly.type
_entity_poly.pdbx_seq_one_letter_code
_entity_poly.pdbx_strand_id
1 'polypeptide(L)'
;MNIFRFIRKDKKSLFLMFIGTTVFIFIFIPFLKFKMIGLNHKINAYPCLSPMCGLLLGYIYGFFAIFLTVLIYFLLNPKAFYFGVYSLVPPALAVISAGALSEGKWKYSVIILALGLLIFYLTDVGREVFYHSFLSISALLIIIAFREKISEFLFNKDDKKIILGALILSFSTVMIDHLYGSILGILYLHLSADDYIRVIPTFIEERAIMTIMGAFFVVLVVEITNCFLRNATKFREKLLKSYIEEEVEMRYKDINVDEELLKKYNVRIPLKEEQKEALERIVEAMASSNYKNKL
;
A
#
# COMPACT_ATOMS: atom_id res chain seq x y z
N MET A 1 -10.89 8.11 -9.17
CA MET A 1 -10.00 9.12 -8.55
C MET A 1 -9.05 8.39 -7.61
N ASN A 2 -7.72 8.50 -7.78
CA ASN A 2 -6.76 7.87 -6.88
C ASN A 2 -6.77 8.60 -5.53
N ILE A 3 -7.48 8.04 -4.55
CA ILE A 3 -7.65 8.68 -3.26
C ILE A 3 -6.35 8.73 -2.44
N PHE A 4 -5.49 7.72 -2.56
CA PHE A 4 -4.23 7.71 -1.84
C PHE A 4 -3.34 8.88 -2.23
N ARG A 5 -3.38 9.31 -3.51
CA ARG A 5 -2.70 10.55 -3.94
C ARG A 5 -3.24 11.79 -3.24
N PHE A 6 -4.53 11.83 -2.91
CA PHE A 6 -5.12 12.94 -2.16
C PHE A 6 -4.73 12.89 -0.68
N ILE A 7 -4.84 11.73 -0.03
CA ILE A 7 -4.48 11.54 1.39
C ILE A 7 -3.01 11.91 1.64
N ARG A 8 -2.11 11.54 0.73
CA ARG A 8 -0.68 11.85 0.83
C ARG A 8 -0.35 13.35 0.77
N LYS A 9 -1.28 14.23 0.37
CA LYS A 9 -1.07 15.68 0.43
C LYS A 9 -1.04 16.21 1.87
N ASP A 10 -1.73 15.54 2.78
CA ASP A 10 -1.66 15.85 4.21
C ASP A 10 -0.42 15.18 4.82
N LYS A 11 0.49 15.98 5.39
CA LYS A 11 1.76 15.49 5.93
C LYS A 11 1.56 14.52 7.10
N LYS A 12 0.54 14.76 7.96
CA LYS A 12 0.25 13.91 9.11
C LYS A 12 -0.27 12.55 8.67
N SER A 13 -1.22 12.53 7.75
CA SER A 13 -1.78 11.31 7.16
C SER A 13 -0.71 10.52 6.41
N LEU A 14 0.13 11.18 5.60
CA LEU A 14 1.26 10.54 4.92
C LEU A 14 2.23 9.88 5.92
N PHE A 15 2.58 10.58 7.00
CA PHE A 15 3.47 10.05 8.03
C PHE A 15 2.88 8.82 8.73
N LEU A 16 1.60 8.86 9.10
CA LEU A 16 0.90 7.72 9.70
C LEU A 16 0.80 6.53 8.73
N MET A 17 0.46 6.77 7.47
CA MET A 17 0.46 5.74 6.43
C MET A 17 1.85 5.13 6.25
N PHE A 18 2.89 5.95 6.26
CA PHE A 18 4.27 5.50 6.12
C PHE A 18 4.67 4.57 7.27
N ILE A 19 4.44 4.98 8.53
CA ILE A 19 4.73 4.16 9.71
C ILE A 19 3.92 2.87 9.67
N GLY A 20 2.60 2.97 9.47
CA GLY A 20 1.71 1.80 9.45
C GLY A 20 2.11 0.78 8.39
N THR A 21 2.44 1.25 7.18
CA THR A 21 2.91 0.38 6.09
C THR A 21 4.26 -0.26 6.43
N THR A 22 5.21 0.51 6.97
CA THR A 22 6.55 0.03 7.37
C THR A 22 6.45 -1.08 8.42
N VAL A 23 5.63 -0.86 9.46
CA VAL A 23 5.37 -1.84 10.53
C VAL A 23 4.69 -3.09 9.98
N PHE A 24 3.67 -2.92 9.15
CA PHE A 24 2.96 -4.05 8.53
C PHE A 24 3.89 -4.93 7.69
N ILE A 25 4.73 -4.32 6.83
CA ILE A 25 5.72 -5.06 6.04
C ILE A 25 6.67 -5.81 6.97
N PHE A 26 7.19 -5.15 8.02
CA PHE A 26 8.15 -5.76 8.93
C PHE A 26 7.58 -7.00 9.64
N ILE A 27 6.31 -6.94 10.07
CA ILE A 27 5.59 -8.07 10.69
C ILE A 27 5.40 -9.21 9.69
N PHE A 28 5.17 -8.89 8.41
CA PHE A 28 4.81 -9.88 7.40
C PHE A 28 6.02 -10.60 6.78
N ILE A 29 7.19 -9.94 6.65
CA ILE A 29 8.41 -10.54 6.08
C ILE A 29 8.70 -11.97 6.61
N PRO A 30 8.64 -12.26 7.92
CA PRO A 30 8.95 -13.60 8.41
C PRO A 30 7.90 -14.66 8.09
N PHE A 31 6.68 -14.28 7.68
CA PHE A 31 5.51 -15.16 7.66
C PHE A 31 5.54 -16.19 6.53
N LEU A 32 5.97 -15.80 5.33
CA LEU A 32 5.94 -16.68 4.15
C LEU A 32 7.34 -16.79 3.52
N LYS A 33 7.85 -18.02 3.47
CA LYS A 33 9.20 -18.34 2.98
C LYS A 33 9.16 -19.56 2.05
N PHE A 34 9.75 -19.44 0.88
CA PHE A 34 9.90 -20.51 -0.11
C PHE A 34 11.33 -21.05 -0.10
N LYS A 35 11.54 -22.31 -0.48
CA LYS A 35 12.89 -22.90 -0.54
C LYS A 35 13.52 -22.52 -1.88
N MET A 36 14.75 -22.00 -1.87
CA MET A 36 15.47 -21.72 -3.11
C MET A 36 16.00 -23.02 -3.70
N ILE A 37 15.69 -23.31 -4.96
CA ILE A 37 16.24 -24.47 -5.66
C ILE A 37 17.69 -24.17 -6.05
N GLY A 38 18.58 -25.16 -5.91
CA GLY A 38 20.02 -25.02 -6.16
C GLY A 38 20.85 -24.51 -4.97
N LEU A 39 20.22 -24.00 -3.90
CA LEU A 39 20.91 -23.45 -2.72
C LEU A 39 20.18 -23.80 -1.40
N ASN A 40 20.88 -23.75 -0.27
CA ASN A 40 20.31 -24.02 1.06
C ASN A 40 19.62 -22.79 1.70
N HIS A 41 19.18 -21.84 0.88
CA HIS A 41 18.54 -20.59 1.32
C HIS A 41 17.02 -20.62 1.16
N LYS A 42 16.31 -19.74 1.88
CA LYS A 42 14.86 -19.55 1.76
C LYS A 42 14.56 -18.15 1.22
N ILE A 43 13.71 -18.02 0.23
CA ILE A 43 13.27 -16.71 -0.30
C ILE A 43 12.05 -16.25 0.50
N ASN A 44 12.09 -15.01 1.01
CA ASN A 44 10.93 -14.41 1.66
C ASN A 44 9.90 -13.98 0.60
N ALA A 45 8.62 -14.21 0.86
CA ALA A 45 7.54 -13.87 -0.06
C ALA A 45 7.01 -12.45 0.07
N TYR A 46 7.77 -11.57 0.73
CA TYR A 46 7.46 -10.15 0.85
C TYR A 46 7.28 -9.39 -0.49
N PRO A 47 7.74 -9.87 -1.68
CA PRO A 47 7.38 -9.23 -2.94
C PRO A 47 5.86 -9.09 -3.16
N CYS A 48 5.04 -9.96 -2.57
CA CYS A 48 3.58 -9.83 -2.62
C CYS A 48 3.04 -8.56 -1.93
N LEU A 49 3.84 -7.88 -1.10
CA LEU A 49 3.46 -6.62 -0.46
C LEU A 49 3.82 -5.38 -1.28
N SER A 50 4.66 -5.53 -2.30
CA SER A 50 5.07 -4.41 -3.16
C SER A 50 3.89 -3.67 -3.82
N PRO A 51 2.86 -4.37 -4.36
CA PRO A 51 1.65 -3.74 -4.90
C PRO A 51 0.96 -2.81 -3.91
N MET A 52 0.73 -3.32 -2.70
CA MET A 52 0.03 -2.60 -1.64
C MET A 52 0.84 -1.38 -1.19
N CYS A 53 2.15 -1.55 -0.97
CA CYS A 53 3.05 -0.47 -0.57
C CYS A 53 3.08 0.65 -1.62
N GLY A 54 3.25 0.28 -2.90
CA GLY A 54 3.23 1.24 -4.00
C GLY A 54 1.88 1.93 -4.17
N LEU A 55 0.76 1.22 -3.99
CA LEU A 55 -0.58 1.81 -4.06
C LEU A 55 -0.80 2.88 -2.98
N LEU A 56 -0.47 2.55 -1.73
CA LEU A 56 -0.68 3.40 -0.56
C LEU A 56 0.24 4.63 -0.57
N LEU A 57 1.53 4.40 -0.76
CA LEU A 57 2.57 5.42 -0.55
C LEU A 57 3.05 6.06 -1.87
N GLY A 58 2.74 5.45 -3.01
CA GLY A 58 3.30 5.79 -4.32
C GLY A 58 4.76 5.36 -4.46
N TYR A 59 5.35 5.73 -5.60
CA TYR A 59 6.68 5.25 -5.97
C TYR A 59 7.82 5.84 -5.13
N ILE A 60 7.68 7.06 -4.60
CA ILE A 60 8.74 7.71 -3.78
C ILE A 60 8.68 7.20 -2.33
N TYR A 61 7.56 7.42 -1.63
CA TYR A 61 7.46 7.03 -0.23
C TYR A 61 7.38 5.51 -0.05
N GLY A 62 6.80 4.80 -1.02
CA GLY A 62 6.82 3.34 -1.03
C GLY A 62 8.25 2.80 -1.14
N PHE A 63 9.08 3.39 -2.01
CA PHE A 63 10.50 3.05 -2.10
C PHE A 63 11.20 3.19 -0.74
N PHE A 64 11.03 4.33 -0.06
CA PHE A 64 11.66 4.53 1.25
C PHE A 64 11.14 3.57 2.31
N ALA A 65 9.84 3.27 2.31
CA ALA A 65 9.24 2.33 3.27
C ALA A 65 9.82 0.92 3.08
N ILE A 66 9.80 0.39 1.85
CA ILE A 66 10.34 -0.95 1.60
C ILE A 66 11.85 -1.01 1.81
N PHE A 67 12.57 0.01 1.38
CA PHE A 67 14.03 0.09 1.53
C PHE A 67 14.42 0.07 3.01
N LEU A 68 13.79 0.90 3.83
CA LEU A 68 14.06 0.97 5.26
C LEU A 68 13.69 -0.34 5.96
N THR A 69 12.49 -0.87 5.69
CA THR A 69 12.03 -2.12 6.31
C THR A 69 12.96 -3.28 5.98
N VAL A 70 13.31 -3.44 4.71
CA VAL A 70 14.16 -4.54 4.25
C VAL A 70 15.60 -4.37 4.75
N LEU A 71 16.13 -3.14 4.76
CA LEU A 71 17.46 -2.84 5.32
C LEU A 71 17.52 -3.21 6.80
N ILE A 72 16.56 -2.77 7.62
CA ILE A 72 16.51 -3.11 9.05
C ILE A 72 16.35 -4.62 9.23
N TYR A 73 15.44 -5.25 8.48
CA TYR A 73 15.23 -6.69 8.56
C TYR A 73 16.51 -7.47 8.27
N PHE A 74 17.28 -7.04 7.27
CA PHE A 74 18.53 -7.69 6.91
C PHE A 74 19.68 -7.40 7.88
N LEU A 75 19.73 -6.22 8.50
CA LEU A 75 20.67 -5.96 9.61
C LEU A 75 20.42 -6.90 10.79
N LEU A 76 19.15 -7.20 11.08
CA LEU A 76 18.75 -8.15 12.12
C LEU A 76 18.92 -9.62 11.70
N ASN A 77 18.88 -9.90 10.39
CA ASN A 77 18.99 -11.25 9.83
C ASN A 77 20.01 -11.29 8.68
N PRO A 78 21.33 -11.21 8.94
CA PRO A 78 22.34 -11.11 7.89
C PRO A 78 22.32 -12.27 6.87
N LYS A 79 21.85 -13.45 7.28
CA LYS A 79 21.69 -14.62 6.38
C LYS A 79 20.59 -14.44 5.32
N ALA A 80 19.78 -13.38 5.42
CA ALA A 80 18.78 -13.01 4.43
C ALA A 80 19.33 -12.09 3.32
N PHE A 81 20.57 -11.60 3.44
CA PHE A 81 21.30 -10.87 2.40
C PHE A 81 21.89 -11.85 1.36
N TYR A 82 21.06 -12.55 0.58
CA TYR A 82 21.54 -13.51 -0.42
C TYR A 82 22.45 -12.86 -1.48
N PHE A 83 22.26 -11.58 -1.78
CA PHE A 83 23.07 -10.80 -2.73
C PHE A 83 23.86 -9.66 -2.07
N GLY A 84 24.08 -9.71 -0.76
CA GLY A 84 24.60 -8.55 -0.01
C GLY A 84 23.68 -7.32 -0.19
N VAL A 85 24.23 -6.10 -0.14
CA VAL A 85 23.46 -4.84 -0.26
C VAL A 85 22.54 -4.78 -1.48
N TYR A 86 22.88 -5.49 -2.56
CA TYR A 86 22.08 -5.55 -3.79
C TYR A 86 20.75 -6.31 -3.63
N SER A 87 20.56 -7.04 -2.53
CA SER A 87 19.28 -7.67 -2.17
C SER A 87 18.15 -6.65 -1.99
N LEU A 88 18.48 -5.37 -1.85
CA LEU A 88 17.53 -4.25 -1.78
C LEU A 88 16.97 -3.84 -3.14
N VAL A 89 17.65 -4.19 -4.24
CA VAL A 89 17.29 -3.72 -5.59
C VAL A 89 15.98 -4.31 -6.09
N PRO A 90 15.75 -5.64 -6.08
CA PRO A 90 14.49 -6.22 -6.57
C PRO A 90 13.23 -5.63 -5.93
N PRO A 91 13.11 -5.54 -4.58
CA PRO A 91 11.90 -5.02 -3.97
C PRO A 91 11.74 -3.51 -4.14
N ALA A 92 12.83 -2.76 -4.19
CA ALA A 92 12.79 -1.33 -4.46
C ALA A 92 12.18 -1.04 -5.84
N LEU A 93 12.65 -1.74 -6.88
CA LEU A 93 12.12 -1.59 -8.24
C LEU A 93 10.68 -2.08 -8.36
N ALA A 94 10.31 -3.16 -7.67
CA ALA A 94 8.94 -3.65 -7.61
C ALA A 94 7.98 -2.60 -7.02
N VAL A 95 8.35 -1.94 -5.91
CA VAL A 95 7.51 -0.90 -5.28
C VAL A 95 7.47 0.38 -6.11
N ILE A 96 8.59 0.81 -6.70
CA ILE A 96 8.61 1.96 -7.62
C ILE A 96 7.63 1.71 -8.77
N SER A 97 7.67 0.51 -9.37
CA SER A 97 6.76 0.12 -10.43
C SER A 97 5.30 0.08 -9.96
N ALA A 98 5.04 -0.51 -8.78
CA ALA A 98 3.70 -0.57 -8.20
C ALA A 98 3.09 0.83 -8.03
N GLY A 99 3.87 1.76 -7.45
CA GLY A 99 3.43 3.13 -7.25
C GLY A 99 3.24 3.89 -8.55
N ALA A 100 4.11 3.68 -9.54
CA ALA A 100 3.98 4.30 -10.86
C ALA A 100 2.72 3.81 -11.60
N LEU A 101 2.47 2.49 -11.63
CA LEU A 101 1.26 1.91 -12.24
C LEU A 101 -0.02 2.40 -11.55
N SER A 102 -0.02 2.43 -10.21
CA SER A 102 -1.16 2.92 -9.42
C SER A 102 -1.47 4.39 -9.67
N GLU A 103 -0.47 5.19 -10.07
CA GLU A 103 -0.62 6.60 -10.45
C GLU A 103 -0.84 6.83 -11.95
N GLY A 104 -0.94 5.77 -12.76
CA GLY A 104 -1.11 5.86 -14.22
C GLY A 104 0.18 6.17 -14.98
N LYS A 105 1.34 6.20 -14.32
CA LYS A 105 2.65 6.46 -14.92
C LYS A 105 3.30 5.17 -15.43
N TRP A 106 2.60 4.42 -16.28
CA TRP A 106 2.99 3.08 -16.73
C TRP A 106 4.36 3.00 -17.43
N LYS A 107 4.83 4.10 -18.03
CA LYS A 107 6.12 4.17 -18.73
C LYS A 107 7.31 3.81 -17.84
N TYR A 108 7.29 4.18 -16.56
CA TYR A 108 8.37 3.82 -15.62
C TYR A 108 8.48 2.31 -15.46
N SER A 109 7.35 1.63 -15.29
CA SER A 109 7.30 0.18 -15.15
C SER A 109 7.71 -0.56 -16.42
N VAL A 110 7.35 -0.03 -17.59
CA VAL A 110 7.82 -0.54 -18.89
C VAL A 110 9.33 -0.40 -19.01
N ILE A 111 9.90 0.75 -18.67
CA ILE A 111 11.35 0.97 -18.70
C ILE A 111 12.07 0.00 -17.75
N ILE A 112 11.58 -0.16 -16.52
CA ILE A 112 12.15 -1.08 -15.53
C ILE A 112 12.14 -2.52 -16.07
N LEU A 113 10.99 -3.02 -16.54
CA LEU A 113 10.92 -4.38 -17.09
C LEU A 113 11.75 -4.56 -18.36
N ALA A 114 11.70 -3.61 -19.29
CA ALA A 114 12.45 -3.70 -20.54
C ALA A 114 13.96 -3.70 -20.31
N LEU A 115 14.46 -2.85 -19.40
CA LEU A 115 15.88 -2.84 -19.02
C LEU A 115 16.28 -4.13 -18.30
N GLY A 116 15.46 -4.63 -17.38
CA GLY A 116 15.70 -5.92 -16.72
C GLY A 116 15.79 -7.06 -17.74
N LEU A 117 14.85 -7.14 -18.68
CA LEU A 117 14.85 -8.17 -19.72
C LEU A 117 16.08 -8.06 -20.61
N LEU A 118 16.45 -6.83 -21.02
CA LEU A 118 17.67 -6.59 -21.78
C LEU A 118 18.90 -7.09 -21.03
N ILE A 119 19.06 -6.74 -19.75
CA ILE A 119 20.19 -7.18 -18.92
C ILE A 119 20.20 -8.72 -18.81
N PHE A 120 19.05 -9.34 -18.55
CA PHE A 120 18.95 -10.80 -18.47
C PHE A 120 19.43 -11.47 -19.77
N TYR A 121 18.96 -11.01 -20.94
CA TYR A 121 19.35 -11.57 -22.24
C TYR A 121 20.79 -11.23 -22.67
N LEU A 122 21.45 -10.27 -22.02
CA LEU A 122 22.89 -10.02 -22.20
C LEU A 122 23.77 -11.04 -21.44
N THR A 123 23.21 -11.81 -20.52
CA THR A 123 23.94 -12.88 -19.81
C THR A 123 23.99 -14.17 -20.63
N ASP A 124 24.99 -15.02 -20.40
CA ASP A 124 25.11 -16.34 -21.05
C ASP A 124 23.89 -17.22 -20.71
N VAL A 125 23.53 -17.27 -19.43
CA VAL A 125 22.36 -18.01 -18.92
C VAL A 125 21.06 -17.55 -19.57
N GLY A 126 20.86 -16.24 -19.72
CA GLY A 126 19.66 -15.70 -20.34
C GLY A 126 19.54 -15.99 -21.83
N ARG A 127 20.67 -16.19 -22.54
CA ARG A 127 20.67 -16.64 -23.93
C ARG A 127 20.40 -18.13 -24.05
N GLU A 128 20.96 -18.94 -23.16
CA GLU A 128 20.78 -20.40 -23.14
C GLU A 128 19.35 -20.79 -22.75
N VAL A 129 18.82 -20.17 -21.70
CA VAL A 129 17.46 -20.43 -21.18
C VAL A 129 16.52 -19.26 -21.52
N PHE A 130 16.47 -18.89 -22.80
CA PHE A 130 15.77 -17.67 -23.24
C PHE A 130 14.27 -17.65 -22.87
N TYR A 131 13.65 -18.81 -22.75
CA TYR A 131 12.24 -18.98 -22.40
C TYR A 131 11.96 -18.82 -20.90
N HIS A 132 12.97 -18.77 -20.02
CA HIS A 132 12.77 -18.59 -18.57
C HIS A 132 11.98 -17.31 -18.26
N SER A 133 12.26 -16.23 -18.97
CA SER A 133 11.67 -14.91 -18.72
C SER A 133 10.27 -14.71 -19.31
N PHE A 134 9.56 -15.78 -19.70
CA PHE A 134 8.25 -15.70 -20.36
C PHE A 134 7.17 -15.00 -19.51
N LEU A 135 7.17 -15.17 -18.18
CA LEU A 135 6.24 -14.46 -17.30
C LEU A 135 6.57 -12.97 -17.20
N SER A 136 7.86 -12.60 -17.17
CA SER A 136 8.29 -11.19 -17.18
C SER A 136 7.99 -10.50 -18.51
N ILE A 137 8.14 -11.21 -19.63
CA ILE A 137 7.67 -10.74 -20.95
C ILE A 137 6.16 -10.55 -20.93
N SER A 138 5.42 -11.51 -20.39
CA SER A 138 3.94 -11.41 -20.27
C SER A 138 3.54 -10.19 -19.44
N ALA A 139 4.22 -9.92 -18.32
CA ALA A 139 3.99 -8.71 -17.52
C ALA A 139 4.25 -7.44 -18.32
N LEU A 140 5.35 -7.37 -19.07
CA LEU A 140 5.65 -6.23 -19.93
C LEU A 140 4.54 -6.00 -20.97
N LEU A 141 4.08 -7.06 -21.64
CA LEU A 141 3.01 -6.97 -22.63
C LEU A 141 1.68 -6.51 -22.00
N ILE A 142 1.33 -7.03 -20.82
CA ILE A 142 0.14 -6.61 -20.08
C ILE A 142 0.22 -5.12 -19.73
N ILE A 143 1.36 -4.63 -19.23
CA ILE A 143 1.50 -3.21 -18.90
C ILE A 143 1.35 -2.33 -20.16
N ILE A 144 1.92 -2.74 -21.30
CA ILE A 144 1.80 -2.02 -22.56
C ILE A 144 0.36 -2.04 -23.12
N ALA A 145 -0.35 -3.14 -22.91
CA ALA A 145 -1.73 -3.31 -23.37
C ALA A 145 -2.74 -2.49 -22.55
N PHE A 146 -2.58 -2.46 -21.22
CA PHE A 146 -3.52 -1.79 -20.32
C PHE A 146 -3.12 -0.34 -19.99
N ARG A 147 -1.83 -0.02 -19.91
CA ARG A 147 -1.29 1.33 -19.68
C ARG A 147 -1.96 2.04 -18.49
N GLU A 148 -2.51 3.23 -18.69
CA GLU A 148 -3.24 4.01 -17.67
C GLU A 148 -4.49 3.28 -17.14
N LYS A 149 -5.08 2.37 -17.91
CA LYS A 149 -6.28 1.62 -17.50
C LYS A 149 -6.05 0.79 -16.24
N ILE A 150 -4.80 0.41 -15.94
CA ILE A 150 -4.45 -0.29 -14.71
C ILE A 150 -4.84 0.57 -13.49
N SER A 151 -4.51 1.87 -13.52
CA SER A 151 -4.92 2.82 -12.47
C SER A 151 -6.44 3.01 -12.45
N GLU A 152 -7.07 3.11 -13.61
CA GLU A 152 -8.52 3.28 -13.72
C GLU A 152 -9.30 2.08 -13.16
N PHE A 153 -8.78 0.87 -13.34
CA PHE A 153 -9.34 -0.37 -12.81
C PHE A 153 -9.26 -0.42 -11.29
N LEU A 154 -8.13 -0.04 -10.69
CA LEU A 154 -7.93 -0.03 -9.24
C LEU A 154 -8.89 0.90 -8.48
N PHE A 155 -9.35 1.97 -9.12
CA PHE A 155 -10.27 2.96 -8.52
C PHE A 155 -11.64 2.97 -9.21
N ASN A 156 -12.03 1.85 -9.82
CA ASN A 156 -13.34 1.69 -10.44
C ASN A 156 -14.44 1.47 -9.38
N LYS A 157 -15.71 1.61 -9.79
CA LYS A 157 -16.86 1.25 -8.94
C LYS A 157 -17.26 -0.23 -9.09
N ASP A 158 -16.83 -0.87 -10.17
CA ASP A 158 -17.08 -2.28 -10.45
C ASP A 158 -15.98 -3.15 -9.81
N ASP A 159 -16.37 -3.97 -8.84
CA ASP A 159 -15.49 -4.85 -8.07
C ASP A 159 -14.66 -5.77 -8.97
N LYS A 160 -15.22 -6.23 -10.10
CA LYS A 160 -14.49 -7.09 -11.07
C LYS A 160 -13.31 -6.34 -11.68
N LYS A 161 -13.48 -5.05 -11.96
CA LYS A 161 -12.40 -4.20 -12.48
C LYS A 161 -11.35 -3.92 -11.40
N ILE A 162 -11.76 -3.72 -10.15
CA ILE A 162 -10.82 -3.56 -9.03
C ILE A 162 -9.95 -4.82 -8.89
N ILE A 163 -10.56 -6.01 -8.89
CA ILE A 163 -9.86 -7.30 -8.82
C ILE A 163 -8.90 -7.47 -9.99
N LEU A 164 -9.34 -7.16 -11.22
CA LEU A 164 -8.49 -7.24 -12.41
C LEU A 164 -7.30 -6.27 -12.32
N GLY A 165 -7.54 -5.03 -11.91
CA GLY A 165 -6.48 -4.03 -11.70
C GLY A 165 -5.48 -4.49 -10.64
N ALA A 166 -5.97 -5.07 -9.54
CA ALA A 166 -5.15 -5.62 -8.46
C ALA A 166 -4.29 -6.80 -8.92
N LEU A 167 -4.86 -7.72 -9.71
CA LEU A 167 -4.13 -8.85 -10.31
C LEU A 167 -3.03 -8.38 -11.25
N ILE A 168 -3.34 -7.44 -12.16
CA ILE A 168 -2.36 -6.89 -13.10
C ILE A 168 -1.24 -6.16 -12.36
N LEU A 169 -1.59 -5.31 -11.38
CA LEU A 169 -0.63 -4.60 -10.55
C LEU A 169 0.28 -5.59 -9.81
N SER A 170 -0.32 -6.58 -9.16
CA SER A 170 0.39 -7.60 -8.39
C SER A 170 1.35 -8.41 -9.25
N PHE A 171 0.83 -9.00 -10.32
CA PHE A 171 1.61 -9.81 -11.26
C PHE A 171 2.80 -9.04 -11.81
N SER A 172 2.57 -7.81 -12.28
CA SER A 172 3.62 -6.96 -12.87
C SER A 172 4.78 -6.71 -11.91
N THR A 173 4.47 -6.46 -10.64
CA THR A 173 5.49 -6.14 -9.62
C THR A 173 6.22 -7.37 -9.10
N VAL A 174 5.52 -8.50 -8.96
CA VAL A 174 6.13 -9.79 -8.61
C VAL A 174 7.08 -10.26 -9.70
N MET A 175 6.75 -10.01 -10.97
CA MET A 175 7.64 -10.29 -12.10
C MET A 175 8.88 -9.39 -12.14
N ILE A 176 8.77 -8.12 -11.73
CA ILE A 176 9.92 -7.23 -11.61
C ILE A 176 10.86 -7.73 -10.52
N ASP A 177 10.33 -8.00 -9.32
CA ASP A 177 11.14 -8.54 -8.23
C ASP A 177 11.85 -9.83 -8.64
N HIS A 178 11.11 -10.76 -9.25
CA HIS A 178 11.66 -12.02 -9.72
C HIS A 178 12.76 -11.82 -10.78
N LEU A 179 12.52 -11.00 -11.80
CA LEU A 179 13.47 -10.75 -12.89
C LEU A 179 14.80 -10.19 -12.36
N TYR A 180 14.74 -9.17 -11.50
CA TYR A 180 15.95 -8.59 -10.92
C TYR A 180 16.62 -9.52 -9.91
N GLY A 181 15.84 -10.31 -9.16
CA GLY A 181 16.37 -11.39 -8.32
C GLY A 181 17.12 -12.44 -9.14
N SER A 182 16.59 -12.82 -10.31
CA SER A 182 17.24 -13.76 -11.23
C SER A 182 18.54 -13.18 -11.81
N ILE A 183 18.53 -11.92 -12.27
CA ILE A 183 19.76 -11.26 -12.74
C ILE A 183 20.84 -11.28 -11.65
N LEU A 184 20.49 -10.95 -10.41
CA LEU A 184 21.43 -11.03 -9.29
C LEU A 184 21.85 -12.47 -8.96
N GLY A 185 20.97 -13.45 -9.12
CA GLY A 185 21.29 -14.88 -8.99
C GLY A 185 22.37 -15.33 -9.98
N ILE A 186 22.32 -14.85 -11.22
CA ILE A 186 23.36 -15.11 -12.23
C ILE A 186 24.67 -14.43 -11.82
N LEU A 187 24.62 -13.15 -11.45
CA LEU A 187 25.81 -12.32 -11.23
C LEU A 187 26.54 -12.61 -9.91
N TYR A 188 25.80 -12.86 -8.82
CA TYR A 188 26.36 -12.99 -7.47
C TYR A 188 26.42 -14.43 -6.95
N LEU A 189 25.48 -15.26 -7.36
CA LEU A 189 25.40 -16.65 -6.89
C LEU A 189 25.91 -17.64 -7.94
N HIS A 190 26.28 -17.17 -9.13
CA HIS A 190 26.78 -17.97 -10.24
C HIS A 190 25.85 -19.13 -10.61
N LEU A 191 24.52 -18.90 -10.50
CA LEU A 191 23.52 -19.90 -10.87
C LEU A 191 23.61 -20.22 -12.36
N SER A 192 23.63 -21.52 -12.66
CA SER A 192 23.79 -22.05 -14.01
C SER A 192 22.46 -22.11 -14.77
N ALA A 193 22.53 -22.30 -16.09
CA ALA A 193 21.34 -22.55 -16.92
C ALA A 193 20.52 -23.74 -16.40
N ASP A 194 21.18 -24.82 -15.98
CA ASP A 194 20.53 -26.00 -15.40
C ASP A 194 19.71 -25.67 -14.13
N ASP A 195 20.21 -24.79 -13.26
CA ASP A 195 19.48 -24.36 -12.07
C ASP A 195 18.19 -23.63 -12.44
N TYR A 196 18.27 -22.76 -13.45
CA TYR A 196 17.13 -22.02 -13.99
C TYR A 196 16.11 -22.93 -14.67
N ILE A 197 16.55 -23.99 -15.37
CA ILE A 197 15.65 -24.97 -15.98
C ILE A 197 14.90 -25.77 -14.92
N ARG A 198 15.59 -26.20 -13.86
CA ARG A 198 15.00 -27.00 -12.78
C ARG A 198 13.97 -26.25 -11.96
N VAL A 199 14.14 -24.94 -11.77
CA VAL A 199 13.24 -24.13 -10.95
C VAL A 199 11.95 -23.72 -11.68
N ILE A 200 11.82 -23.96 -13.01
CA ILE A 200 10.69 -23.49 -13.81
C ILE A 200 9.32 -23.82 -13.21
N PRO A 201 9.00 -25.10 -12.92
CA PRO A 201 7.67 -25.45 -12.39
C PRO A 201 7.42 -24.76 -11.04
N THR A 202 8.44 -24.75 -10.18
CA THR A 202 8.35 -24.21 -8.83
C THR A 202 8.19 -22.69 -8.83
N PHE A 203 8.95 -21.95 -9.63
CA PHE A 203 8.81 -20.49 -9.63
C PHE A 203 7.45 -20.08 -10.20
N ILE A 204 6.91 -20.78 -11.22
CA ILE A 204 5.56 -20.48 -11.74
C ILE A 204 4.52 -20.56 -10.61
N GLU A 205 4.57 -21.63 -9.82
CA GLU A 205 3.69 -21.81 -8.65
C GLU A 205 3.88 -20.71 -7.60
N GLU A 206 5.13 -20.48 -7.18
CA GLU A 206 5.46 -19.45 -6.19
C GLU A 206 4.98 -18.06 -6.64
N ARG A 207 5.21 -17.71 -7.90
CA ARG A 207 4.83 -16.41 -8.44
C ARG A 207 3.32 -16.26 -8.59
N ALA A 208 2.61 -17.34 -8.90
CA ALA A 208 1.15 -17.34 -8.91
C ALA A 208 0.60 -17.09 -7.49
N ILE A 209 1.13 -17.78 -6.48
CA ILE A 209 0.74 -17.58 -5.07
C ILE A 209 1.01 -16.13 -4.64
N MET A 210 2.22 -15.62 -4.87
CA MET A 210 2.57 -14.23 -4.52
C MET A 210 1.68 -13.21 -5.24
N THR A 211 1.34 -13.46 -6.51
CA THR A 211 0.44 -12.60 -7.29
C THR A 211 -0.95 -12.55 -6.67
N ILE A 212 -1.53 -13.70 -6.33
CA ILE A 212 -2.86 -13.80 -5.71
C ILE A 212 -2.86 -13.10 -4.35
N MET A 213 -1.84 -13.33 -3.53
CA MET A 213 -1.72 -12.68 -2.22
C MET A 213 -1.58 -11.16 -2.33
N GLY A 214 -0.73 -10.67 -3.25
CA GLY A 214 -0.58 -9.24 -3.45
C GLY A 214 -1.84 -8.58 -3.99
N ALA A 215 -2.58 -9.27 -4.87
CA ALA A 215 -3.87 -8.80 -5.35
C ALA A 215 -4.90 -8.74 -4.20
N PHE A 216 -4.93 -9.76 -3.33
CA PHE A 216 -5.77 -9.75 -2.13
C PHE A 216 -5.49 -8.53 -1.25
N PHE A 217 -4.23 -8.22 -0.93
CA PHE A 217 -3.90 -7.05 -0.12
C PHE A 217 -4.28 -5.72 -0.78
N VAL A 218 -4.10 -5.63 -2.10
CA VAL A 218 -4.53 -4.45 -2.87
C VAL A 218 -6.04 -4.26 -2.79
N VAL A 219 -6.82 -5.31 -3.07
CA VAL A 219 -8.29 -5.26 -2.98
C VAL A 219 -8.73 -4.91 -1.56
N LEU A 220 -8.14 -5.56 -0.55
CA LEU A 220 -8.44 -5.29 0.86
C LEU A 220 -8.24 -3.81 1.20
N VAL A 221 -7.11 -3.23 0.80
CA VAL A 221 -6.80 -1.81 1.05
C VAL A 221 -7.76 -0.89 0.32
N VAL A 222 -8.08 -1.17 -0.94
CA VAL A 222 -9.06 -0.39 -1.72
C VAL A 222 -10.44 -0.45 -1.06
N GLU A 223 -10.91 -1.62 -0.67
CA GLU A 223 -12.22 -1.82 -0.05
C GLU A 223 -12.34 -1.21 1.34
N ILE A 224 -11.32 -1.37 2.18
CA ILE A 224 -11.27 -0.70 3.49
C ILE A 224 -11.37 0.82 3.27
N THR A 225 -10.61 1.36 2.32
CA THR A 225 -10.64 2.79 2.02
C THR A 225 -12.01 3.24 1.51
N ASN A 226 -12.61 2.48 0.58
CA ASN A 226 -13.96 2.75 0.08
C ASN A 226 -15.01 2.71 1.19
N CYS A 227 -14.91 1.74 2.11
CA CYS A 227 -15.78 1.62 3.27
C CYS A 227 -15.65 2.83 4.20
N PHE A 228 -14.43 3.25 4.51
CA PHE A 228 -14.18 4.44 5.31
C PHE A 228 -14.76 5.70 4.66
N LEU A 229 -14.61 5.87 3.34
CA LEU A 229 -15.14 7.04 2.64
C LEU A 229 -16.66 7.08 2.63
N ARG A 230 -17.31 5.94 2.35
CA ARG A 230 -18.77 5.84 2.34
C ARG A 230 -19.35 6.16 3.72
N ASN A 231 -18.62 5.82 4.79
CA ASN A 231 -19.04 6.03 6.16
C ASN A 231 -18.48 7.31 6.78
N ALA A 232 -17.65 8.10 6.09
CA ALA A 232 -16.96 9.24 6.67
C ALA A 232 -17.92 10.32 7.23
N THR A 233 -19.05 10.56 6.58
CA THR A 233 -20.09 11.47 7.07
C THR A 233 -20.75 10.96 8.33
N LYS A 234 -21.20 9.70 8.33
CA LYS A 234 -21.79 9.03 9.51
C LYS A 234 -20.80 8.95 10.68
N PHE A 235 -19.53 8.68 10.38
CA PHE A 235 -18.47 8.62 11.37
C PHE A 235 -18.20 9.99 11.99
N ARG A 236 -18.11 11.03 11.15
CA ARG A 236 -17.97 12.43 11.60
C ARG A 236 -19.14 12.84 12.48
N GLU A 237 -20.36 12.52 12.08
CA GLU A 237 -21.59 12.80 12.84
C GLU A 237 -21.58 12.10 14.21
N LYS A 238 -21.22 10.81 14.23
CA LYS A 238 -21.12 10.03 15.48
C LYS A 238 -20.05 10.56 16.43
N LEU A 239 -18.88 10.95 15.90
CA LEU A 239 -17.80 11.57 16.67
C LEU A 239 -18.18 12.93 17.27
N LEU A 240 -18.86 13.76 16.48
CA LEU A 240 -19.35 15.07 16.95
C LEU A 240 -20.37 14.87 18.08
N LYS A 241 -21.29 13.94 17.91
CA LYS A 241 -22.29 13.62 18.94
C LYS A 241 -21.64 13.15 20.24
N SER A 242 -20.65 12.24 20.17
CA SER A 242 -19.94 11.78 21.37
C SER A 242 -19.15 12.91 22.04
N TYR A 243 -18.54 13.80 21.27
CA TYR A 243 -17.80 14.93 21.82
C TYR A 243 -18.72 15.96 22.51
N ILE A 244 -19.88 16.25 21.92
CA ILE A 244 -20.89 17.12 22.55
C ILE A 244 -21.36 16.49 23.88
N GLU A 245 -21.64 15.18 23.87
CA GLU A 245 -22.07 14.46 25.08
C GLU A 245 -21.00 14.52 26.19
N GLU A 246 -19.73 14.31 25.85
CA GLU A 246 -18.60 14.38 26.79
C GLU A 246 -18.36 15.80 27.33
N GLU A 247 -18.37 16.81 26.46
CA GLU A 247 -18.15 18.22 26.84
C GLU A 247 -19.27 18.76 27.73
N VAL A 248 -20.53 18.42 27.42
CA VAL A 248 -21.69 18.79 28.25
C VAL A 248 -21.62 18.09 29.62
N GLU A 249 -21.16 16.84 29.68
CA GLU A 249 -20.97 16.15 30.96
C GLU A 249 -19.87 16.76 31.83
N MET A 250 -18.74 17.14 31.25
CA MET A 250 -17.65 17.78 31.99
C MET A 250 -18.11 19.13 32.55
N ARG A 251 -18.72 19.99 31.73
CA ARG A 251 -19.20 21.30 32.19
C ARG A 251 -20.26 21.17 33.27
N TYR A 252 -21.18 20.22 33.16
CA TYR A 252 -22.22 20.08 34.18
C TYR A 252 -21.66 19.66 35.55
N LYS A 253 -20.55 18.93 35.59
CA LYS A 253 -19.87 18.53 36.84
C LYS A 253 -19.03 19.64 37.47
N ASP A 254 -18.47 20.55 36.67
CA ASP A 254 -17.56 21.61 37.12
C ASP A 254 -18.23 22.98 37.37
N ILE A 255 -19.56 23.07 37.23
CA ILE A 255 -20.32 24.28 37.51
C ILE A 255 -20.38 24.47 39.04
N ASN A 256 -19.43 25.26 39.55
CA ASN A 256 -19.51 25.87 40.88
C ASN A 256 -19.97 27.32 40.70
N VAL A 257 -21.27 27.54 40.72
CA VAL A 257 -21.88 28.85 40.41
C VAL A 257 -22.51 29.46 41.64
N ASP A 258 -22.25 30.75 41.84
CA ASP A 258 -22.81 31.55 42.91
C ASP A 258 -24.32 31.78 42.70
N GLU A 259 -25.13 31.11 43.53
CA GLU A 259 -26.58 31.15 43.46
C GLU A 259 -27.18 32.54 43.73
N GLU A 260 -26.49 33.39 44.50
CA GLU A 260 -26.97 34.75 44.79
C GLU A 260 -26.90 35.63 43.53
N LEU A 261 -25.82 35.50 42.76
CA LEU A 261 -25.66 36.24 41.50
C LEU A 261 -26.70 35.81 40.45
N LEU A 262 -26.99 34.51 40.35
CA LEU A 262 -28.01 34.01 39.43
C LEU A 262 -29.40 34.57 39.77
N LYS A 263 -29.77 34.59 41.05
CA LYS A 263 -31.02 35.22 41.51
C LYS A 263 -31.04 36.72 41.24
N LYS A 264 -29.95 37.43 41.53
CA LYS A 264 -29.85 38.89 41.34
C LYS A 264 -30.09 39.32 39.90
N TYR A 265 -29.60 38.54 38.94
CA TYR A 265 -29.74 38.85 37.51
C TYR A 265 -30.87 38.07 36.82
N ASN A 266 -31.65 37.29 37.57
CA ASN A 266 -32.72 36.42 37.05
C ASN A 266 -32.24 35.49 35.92
N VAL A 267 -31.03 34.93 36.08
CA VAL A 267 -30.39 34.03 35.11
C VAL A 267 -30.53 32.60 35.61
N ARG A 268 -30.96 31.69 34.73
CA ARG A 268 -31.04 30.25 35.01
C ARG A 268 -29.92 29.52 34.25
N ILE A 269 -29.30 28.53 34.89
CA ILE A 269 -28.38 27.61 34.21
C ILE A 269 -29.22 26.69 33.30
N PRO A 270 -28.92 26.64 31.99
CA PRO A 270 -29.64 25.77 31.07
C PRO A 270 -29.45 24.31 31.44
N LEU A 271 -30.50 23.50 31.30
CA LEU A 271 -30.45 22.06 31.57
C LEU A 271 -29.46 21.37 30.65
N LYS A 272 -28.95 20.21 31.07
CA LYS A 272 -28.03 19.38 30.28
C LYS A 272 -28.54 19.16 28.84
N GLU A 273 -29.82 18.87 28.69
CA GLU A 273 -30.45 18.66 27.37
C GLU A 273 -30.57 19.96 26.56
N GLU A 274 -30.82 21.11 27.19
CA GLU A 274 -30.87 22.41 26.51
C GLU A 274 -29.48 22.81 26.00
N GLN A 275 -28.42 22.54 26.77
CA GLN A 275 -27.03 22.77 26.35
C GLN A 275 -26.63 21.86 25.19
N LYS A 276 -27.04 20.58 25.26
CA LYS A 276 -26.82 19.60 24.19
C LYS A 276 -27.49 20.02 22.89
N GLU A 277 -28.77 20.38 22.95
CA GLU A 277 -29.55 20.79 21.78
C GLU A 277 -28.98 22.08 21.14
N ALA A 278 -28.54 23.03 21.96
CA ALA A 278 -27.89 24.25 21.47
C ALA A 278 -26.57 23.96 20.73
N LEU A 279 -25.73 23.07 21.28
CA LEU A 279 -24.48 22.64 20.66
C LEU A 279 -24.71 21.87 19.36
N GLU A 280 -25.69 20.97 19.33
CA GLU A 280 -26.08 20.22 18.13
C GLU A 280 -26.51 21.17 17.00
N ARG A 281 -27.36 22.17 17.30
CA ARG A 281 -27.77 23.20 16.33
C ARG A 281 -26.60 24.03 15.79
N ILE A 282 -25.63 24.40 16.63
CA ILE A 282 -24.43 25.14 16.21
C ILE A 282 -23.59 24.28 15.26
N VAL A 283 -23.42 22.99 15.57
CA VAL A 283 -22.68 22.05 14.73
C VAL A 283 -23.37 21.84 13.38
N GLU A 284 -24.70 21.71 13.34
CA GLU A 284 -25.48 21.64 12.11
C GLU A 284 -25.37 22.92 11.25
N ALA A 285 -25.40 24.10 11.88
CA ALA A 285 -25.22 25.38 11.21
C ALA A 285 -23.79 25.53 10.62
N MET A 286 -22.76 25.04 11.33
CA MET A 286 -21.37 25.02 10.83
C MET A 286 -21.17 23.99 9.71
N ALA A 287 -21.88 22.86 9.74
CA ALA A 287 -21.82 21.85 8.70
C ALA A 287 -22.49 22.32 7.39
N SER A 288 -23.63 23.02 7.51
CA SER A 288 -24.40 23.54 6.37
C SER A 288 -23.77 24.79 5.73
N SER A 289 -23.16 25.69 6.51
CA SER A 289 -22.45 26.87 5.97
C SER A 289 -21.17 26.50 5.19
N ASN A 290 -20.43 25.49 5.64
CA ASN A 290 -19.27 24.95 4.92
C ASN A 290 -19.62 24.29 3.57
N TYR A 291 -20.88 23.87 3.39
CA TYR A 291 -21.37 23.32 2.12
C TYR A 291 -21.70 24.41 1.10
N LYS A 292 -22.18 25.58 1.56
CA LYS A 292 -22.48 26.74 0.69
C LYS A 292 -21.22 27.47 0.20
N ASN A 293 -20.13 27.46 0.95
CA ASN A 293 -18.87 28.13 0.56
C ASN A 293 -17.97 27.30 -0.37
N LYS A 294 -18.45 26.16 -0.88
CA LYS A 294 -17.70 25.27 -1.80
C LYS A 294 -18.38 25.07 -3.17
N LEU A 295 -19.47 25.79 -3.44
CA LEU A 295 -20.12 25.94 -4.74
C LEU A 295 -19.76 27.30 -5.33
#